data_AF-A0A1B6C179-F1
#
_entry.id   AF-A0A1B6C179-F1
#
_cell.length_a   1.000
_cell.length_b   1.000
_cell.length_c   1.000
_cell.angle_alpha   90.00
_cell.angle_beta   90.00
_cell.angle_gamma   90.00
#
_symmetry.space_group_name_H-M   'P 1'
#
loop_
_entity.id
_entity.type
_entity.pdbx_description
1 polymer ?
#
loop_
_entity_poly.entity_id
_entity_poly.type
_entity_poly.pdbx_seq_one_letter_code
_entity_poly.pdbx_strand_id
1 'polypeptide(L)'
;WNPQNDLQAQARCHRIGQQKMVKVYRLLCRNTYEREMFDKASLKLGLDKAILQSMNTSQGGKEINNKQLSKKEIEDLLKKGAYGAIMEEDNSGDKFCEEDIDQILERRTQVITLESSK
;
A
#
# COMPACT_ATOMS: atom_id res chain seq x y z
N TRP A 1 -1.50 -2.00 -9.48
CA TRP A 1 -0.92 -0.72 -9.01
C TRP A 1 -1.93 0.43 -8.93
N ASN A 2 -3.18 0.24 -9.39
CA ASN A 2 -4.22 1.23 -9.14
C ASN A 2 -4.68 1.11 -7.68
N PRO A 3 -4.52 2.14 -6.82
CA PRO A 3 -4.91 2.08 -5.41
C PRO A 3 -6.41 1.81 -5.21
N GLN A 4 -7.23 2.21 -6.19
CA GLN A 4 -8.68 2.03 -6.15
C GLN A 4 -9.09 0.55 -6.11
N ASN A 5 -8.30 -0.35 -6.70
CA ASN A 5 -8.62 -1.78 -6.70
C ASN A 5 -8.61 -2.34 -5.26
N ASP A 6 -7.63 -1.95 -4.46
CA ASP A 6 -7.52 -2.39 -3.07
C ASP A 6 -8.62 -1.77 -2.21
N LEU A 7 -8.96 -0.50 -2.44
CA LEU A 7 -10.05 0.17 -1.73
C LEU A 7 -11.41 -0.49 -2.02
N GLN A 8 -11.65 -0.88 -3.27
CA GLN A 8 -12.86 -1.62 -3.65
C GLN A 8 -12.90 -3.02 -3.02
N ALA A 9 -11.76 -3.69 -2.89
CA ALA A 9 -11.68 -4.98 -2.21
C ALA A 9 -12.04 -4.84 -0.71
N GLN A 10 -11.52 -3.81 -0.03
CA GLN A 10 -11.86 -3.52 1.37
C GLN A 10 -13.36 -3.24 1.56
N ALA A 11 -13.97 -2.49 0.62
CA ALA A 11 -15.39 -2.16 0.63
C ALA A 11 -16.33 -3.36 0.39
N ARG A 12 -15.80 -4.58 0.18
CA ARG A 12 -16.60 -5.82 0.21
C ARG A 12 -16.97 -6.23 1.63
N CYS A 13 -16.09 -5.98 2.59
CA CYS A 13 -16.31 -6.31 4.01
C CYS A 13 -16.64 -5.06 4.84
N HIS A 14 -15.99 -3.93 4.54
CA HIS A 14 -16.24 -2.64 5.16
C HIS A 14 -17.35 -1.90 4.39
N ARG A 15 -18.60 -2.30 4.60
CA ARG A 15 -19.79 -1.77 3.91
C ARG A 15 -20.96 -1.60 4.88
N ILE A 16 -21.94 -0.79 4.49
CA ILE A 16 -23.22 -0.61 5.19
C ILE A 16 -23.81 -1.98 5.55
N GLY A 17 -24.16 -2.16 6.82
CA GLY A 17 -24.66 -3.42 7.38
C GLY A 17 -23.60 -4.24 8.13
N GLN A 18 -22.31 -3.92 7.99
CA GLN A 18 -21.27 -4.51 8.84
C GLN A 18 -21.40 -3.98 10.27
N GLN A 19 -21.46 -4.88 11.25
CA GLN A 19 -21.58 -4.54 12.67
C GLN A 19 -20.29 -4.76 13.47
N LYS A 20 -19.34 -5.55 12.94
CA LYS A 20 -18.07 -5.85 13.59
C LYS A 20 -16.95 -4.98 13.03
N MET A 21 -15.94 -4.72 13.86
CA MET A 21 -14.72 -4.04 13.43
C MET A 21 -14.02 -4.83 12.32
N VAL A 22 -13.73 -4.19 11.20
CA VAL A 22 -13.00 -4.78 10.07
C VAL A 22 -11.53 -4.43 10.20
N LYS A 23 -10.67 -5.44 10.35
CA LYS A 23 -9.22 -5.28 10.30
C LYS A 23 -8.72 -5.76 8.94
N VAL A 24 -7.97 -4.91 8.24
CA VAL A 24 -7.39 -5.22 6.93
C VAL A 24 -5.88 -5.32 7.08
N TYR A 25 -5.33 -6.49 6.79
CA TYR A 25 -3.89 -6.72 6.81
C TYR A 25 -3.37 -6.67 5.37
N ARG A 26 -2.47 -5.73 5.09
CA ARG A 26 -1.71 -5.71 3.83
C ARG A 26 -0.32 -6.25 4.10
N LEU A 27 -0.03 -7.42 3.55
CA LEU A 27 1.29 -8.02 3.63
C LEU A 27 2.20 -7.38 2.58
N LEU A 28 3.43 -7.05 2.97
CA LEU A 28 4.48 -6.54 2.10
C LEU A 28 5.75 -7.33 2.38
N CYS A 29 6.34 -7.91 1.35
CA CYS A 29 7.57 -8.67 1.45
C CYS A 29 8.74 -7.71 1.65
N ARG A 30 9.52 -7.94 2.71
CA ARG A 30 10.74 -7.19 3.02
C ARG A 30 11.73 -7.30 1.84
N ASN A 31 12.52 -6.25 1.62
CA ASN A 31 13.58 -6.19 0.61
C ASN A 31 13.13 -6.45 -0.84
N THR A 32 11.82 -6.47 -1.10
CA THR A 32 11.27 -6.56 -2.45
C THR A 32 10.81 -5.21 -2.95
N TYR A 33 10.55 -5.15 -4.25
CA TYR A 33 9.96 -3.97 -4.87
C TYR A 33 8.55 -3.62 -4.37
N GLU A 34 7.88 -4.51 -3.63
CA GLU A 34 6.52 -4.31 -3.14
C GLU A 34 6.38 -3.07 -2.27
N ARG A 35 7.42 -2.72 -1.50
CA ARG A 35 7.43 -1.51 -0.67
C ARG A 35 7.39 -0.23 -1.52
N GLU A 36 8.30 -0.10 -2.48
CA GLU A 36 8.30 1.07 -3.38
C GLU A 36 7.01 1.15 -4.21
N MET A 37 6.47 0.00 -4.62
CA MET A 37 5.19 -0.08 -5.32
C MET A 37 4.03 0.42 -4.44
N PHE A 38 4.01 0.06 -3.17
CA PHE A 38 3.02 0.53 -2.18
C PHE A 38 3.15 2.04 -1.94
N ASP A 39 4.36 2.56 -1.77
CA ASP A 39 4.58 3.99 -1.52
C ASP A 39 4.12 4.83 -2.74
N LYS A 40 4.41 4.39 -3.97
CA LYS A 40 3.92 5.05 -5.20
C LYS A 40 2.39 5.00 -5.33
N ALA A 41 1.78 3.85 -5.00
CA ALA A 41 0.32 3.72 -5.00
C ALA A 41 -0.31 4.66 -3.95
N SER A 42 0.30 4.78 -2.77
CA SER A 42 -0.17 5.66 -1.70
C SER A 42 -0.05 7.14 -2.08
N LEU A 43 1.04 7.55 -2.73
CA LEU A 43 1.21 8.90 -3.25
C LEU A 43 0.12 9.25 -4.27
N LYS A 44 -0.16 8.32 -5.19
CA LYS A 44 -1.22 8.50 -6.19
C LYS A 44 -2.60 8.68 -5.56
N LEU A 45 -2.94 7.85 -4.56
CA LEU A 45 -4.20 7.98 -3.84
C LEU A 45 -4.30 9.32 -3.07
N GLY A 46 -3.19 9.78 -2.47
CA GLY A 46 -3.13 11.06 -1.78
C GLY A 46 -3.37 12.23 -2.73
N LEU A 47 -2.75 12.20 -3.92
CA LEU A 47 -2.99 13.19 -4.97
C LEU A 47 -4.45 13.17 -5.45
N ASP A 48 -5.03 11.99 -5.69
CA ASP A 48 -6.43 11.87 -6.09
C ASP A 48 -7.37 12.48 -5.04
N LYS A 49 -7.11 12.26 -3.74
CA LYS A 49 -7.88 12.88 -2.64
C LYS A 49 -7.72 14.40 -2.60
N ALA A 50 -6.51 14.92 -2.73
CA ALA A 50 -6.23 16.36 -2.73
C ALA A 50 -6.89 17.07 -3.93
N ILE A 51 -6.87 16.43 -5.10
CA ILE A 51 -7.51 16.94 -6.32
C ILE A 51 -9.04 16.90 -6.18
N LEU A 52 -9.63 15.83 -5.64
CA LEU A 52 -11.08 15.77 -5.38
C LEU A 52 -11.53 16.87 -4.41
N GLN A 53 -10.76 17.13 -3.35
CA GLN A 53 -11.00 18.26 -2.45
C GLN A 53 -10.87 19.60 -3.20
N SER A 54 -9.88 19.75 -4.07
CA SER A 54 -9.70 20.95 -4.90
C SER A 54 -10.80 21.15 -5.94
N MET A 55 -11.37 20.07 -6.51
CA MET A 55 -12.48 20.12 -7.47
C MET A 55 -13.79 20.55 -6.80
N ASN A 56 -14.03 20.15 -5.55
CA ASN A 56 -15.19 20.64 -4.80
C ASN A 56 -15.17 22.17 -4.60
N THR A 57 -14.00 22.80 -4.69
CA THR A 57 -13.80 24.26 -4.62
C THR A 57 -13.62 24.95 -5.99
N SER A 58 -13.52 24.21 -7.09
CA SER A 58 -13.32 24.79 -8.43
C SER A 58 -13.89 23.86 -9.50
N GLN A 59 -15.01 24.25 -10.11
CA GLN A 59 -15.60 23.60 -11.28
C GLN A 59 -14.62 23.67 -12.47
N GLY A 60 -13.74 22.67 -12.59
CA GLY A 60 -12.76 22.62 -13.67
C GLY A 60 -12.03 21.28 -13.70
N GLY A 61 -12.61 20.32 -14.42
CA GLY A 61 -12.05 18.98 -14.58
C GLY A 61 -10.66 18.99 -15.22
N LYS A 62 -9.61 18.74 -14.42
CA LYS A 62 -8.30 18.34 -14.94
C LYS A 62 -8.21 16.82 -14.93
N GLU A 63 -8.08 16.24 -16.12
CA GLU A 63 -7.88 14.80 -16.29
C GLU A 63 -6.58 14.34 -15.62
N ILE A 64 -6.72 13.30 -14.79
CA ILE A 64 -5.61 12.66 -14.10
C ILE A 64 -4.86 11.80 -15.10
N ASN A 65 -3.67 12.28 -15.51
CA ASN A 65 -2.76 11.51 -16.34
C ASN A 65 -2.35 10.24 -15.57
N ASN A 66 -2.96 9.13 -15.96
CA ASN A 66 -2.71 7.79 -15.45
C ASN A 66 -1.35 7.31 -15.99
N LYS A 67 -0.25 7.97 -15.58
CA LYS A 67 1.09 7.66 -16.06
C LYS A 67 1.46 6.25 -15.60
N GLN A 68 1.42 5.30 -16.53
CA GLN A 68 2.02 3.98 -16.34
C GLN A 68 3.53 4.16 -16.15
N LEU A 69 4.14 3.33 -15.30
CA LEU A 69 5.59 3.37 -15.13
C LEU A 69 6.26 3.07 -16.47
N SER A 70 7.31 3.82 -16.76
CA SER A 70 8.15 3.58 -17.92
C SER A 70 8.94 2.28 -17.75
N LYS A 71 9.33 1.65 -18.86
CA LYS A 71 10.15 0.43 -18.84
C LYS A 71 11.44 0.59 -18.02
N LYS A 72 12.07 1.77 -18.08
CA LYS A 72 13.27 2.10 -17.31
C LYS A 72 13.02 2.13 -15.80
N GLU A 73 11.92 2.72 -15.37
CA GLU A 73 11.55 2.72 -13.95
C GLU A 73 11.23 1.32 -13.44
N ILE A 74 10.64 0.46 -14.29
CA ILE A 74 10.40 -0.95 -13.95
C ILE A 74 11.73 -1.70 -13.82
N GLU A 75 12.68 -1.47 -14.73
CA GLU A 75 14.00 -2.11 -14.68
C GLU A 75 14.79 -1.71 -13.43
N ASP A 76 14.82 -0.42 -13.09
CA ASP A 76 15.49 0.08 -11.88
C ASP A 76 14.85 -0.49 -10.60
N LEU A 77 13.52 -0.61 -10.60
CA LEU A 77 12.76 -1.21 -9.52
C LEU A 77 13.11 -2.70 -9.33
N LEU A 78 13.20 -3.44 -10.43
CA LEU A 78 13.58 -4.86 -10.42
C LEU A 78 15.03 -5.06 -9.96
N LYS A 79 15.97 -4.22 -10.41
CA LYS A 79 17.38 -4.27 -9.99
C LYS A 79 17.53 -4.05 -8.48
N LYS A 80 16.82 -3.08 -7.91
CA LYS A 80 16.82 -2.84 -6.46
C LYS A 80 16.28 -4.03 -5.67
N GLY A 81 15.17 -4.62 -6.12
CA GLY A 81 14.61 -5.82 -5.48
C GLY A 81 15.53 -7.03 -5.57
N ALA A 82 16.19 -7.24 -6.72
CA ALA A 82 17.16 -8.32 -6.90
C ALA A 82 18.39 -8.13 -6.00
N TYR A 83 18.88 -6.89 -5.84
CA TYR A 83 19.99 -6.60 -4.94
C TYR A 83 19.62 -6.88 -3.48
N GLY A 84 18.40 -6.52 -3.07
CA GLY A 84 17.87 -6.85 -1.74
C GLY A 84 17.82 -8.36 -1.49
N ALA A 85 17.38 -9.15 -2.47
CA ALA A 85 17.29 -10.61 -2.37
C ALA A 85 18.66 -11.31 -2.40
N ILE A 86 19.65 -10.78 -3.12
CA ILE A 86 21.00 -11.38 -3.23
C ILE A 86 21.86 -11.02 -2.00
N MET A 87 21.59 -9.88 -1.35
CA MET A 87 22.27 -9.46 -0.11
C MET A 87 21.67 -10.10 1.15
N GLU A 88 20.60 -10.91 1.03
CA GLU A 88 20.02 -11.66 2.14
C GLU A 88 20.89 -12.89 2.49
N GLU A 89 22.06 -12.65 3.08
CA GLU A 89 22.73 -13.63 3.96
C GLU A 89 22.13 -13.63 5.39
N ASP A 90 21.10 -12.82 5.61
CA ASP A 90 20.57 -12.57 6.95
C ASP A 90 19.46 -13.57 7.31
N ASN A 91 19.59 -14.21 8.49
CA ASN A 91 18.67 -15.19 9.08
C ASN A 91 17.28 -14.62 9.44
N SER A 92 16.85 -13.58 8.75
CA SER A 92 15.66 -12.78 9.02
C SER A 92 14.37 -13.49 8.65
N GLY A 93 14.38 -14.32 7.60
CA GLY A 93 13.27 -15.19 7.22
C GLY A 93 12.99 -16.26 8.28
N ASP A 94 14.04 -16.94 8.75
CA ASP A 94 13.90 -17.98 9.78
C ASP A 94 13.45 -17.37 11.12
N LYS A 95 14.03 -16.22 11.52
CA LYS A 95 13.54 -15.44 12.67
C LYS A 95 12.08 -15.01 12.52
N PHE A 96 11.60 -14.76 11.30
CA PHE A 96 10.19 -14.43 11.08
C PHE A 96 9.29 -15.65 11.31
N CYS A 97 9.71 -16.83 10.87
CA CYS A 97 8.98 -18.09 11.04
C CYS A 97 8.95 -18.59 12.49
N GLU A 98 9.98 -18.26 13.28
CA GLU A 98 10.08 -18.63 14.70
C GLU A 98 9.28 -17.71 15.64
N GLU A 99 8.90 -16.50 15.21
CA GLU A 99 8.17 -15.53 16.03
C GLU A 99 6.65 -15.79 16.05
N ASP A 100 6.02 -15.52 17.19
CA ASP A 100 4.56 -15.60 17.33
C ASP A 100 3.85 -14.48 16.56
N ILE A 101 2.60 -14.73 16.14
CA ILE A 101 1.82 -13.76 15.36
C ILE A 101 1.67 -12.42 16.08
N ASP A 102 1.50 -12.42 17.40
CA ASP A 102 1.38 -11.19 18.19
C ASP A 102 2.70 -10.39 18.19
N GLN A 103 3.84 -11.08 18.23
CA GLN A 103 5.17 -10.45 18.16
C GLN A 103 5.44 -9.86 16.77
N ILE A 104 5.06 -10.59 15.72
CA ILE A 104 5.15 -10.11 14.34
C ILE A 104 4.29 -8.86 14.18
N LEU A 105 3.06 -8.89 14.70
CA LEU A 105 2.15 -7.76 14.61
C LEU A 105 2.68 -6.55 15.37
N GLU A 106 3.21 -6.73 16.58
CA GLU A 106 3.75 -5.65 17.41
C GLU A 106 5.00 -5.00 16.79
N ARG A 107 5.94 -5.81 16.29
CA ARG A 107 7.26 -5.32 15.84
C ARG A 107 7.28 -4.82 14.39
N ARG A 108 6.42 -5.38 13.53
CA ARG A 108 6.55 -5.25 12.07
C ARG A 108 5.31 -4.68 11.38
N THR A 109 4.27 -4.32 12.14
CA THR A 109 3.04 -3.73 11.56
C THR A 109 2.99 -2.23 11.74
N GLN A 110 2.63 -1.52 10.67
CA GLN A 110 2.20 -0.13 10.74
C GLN A 110 0.67 -0.09 10.79
N VAL A 111 0.11 0.32 11.94
CA VAL A 111 -1.34 0.41 12.12
C VAL A 111 -1.83 1.78 11.65
N ILE A 112 -2.78 1.78 10.72
CA ILE A 112 -3.47 2.98 10.25
C ILE A 112 -4.93 2.86 10.65
N THR A 113 -5.38 3.71 11.57
CA THR A 113 -6.79 3.79 11.97
C THR A 113 -7.47 4.86 11.13
N LEU A 114 -8.43 4.45 10.29
CA LEU A 114 -9.29 5.36 9.56
C LEU A 114 -10.52 5.63 10.43
N GLU A 115 -10.50 6.74 11.16
CA GLU A 115 -11.72 7.21 11.82
C GLU A 115 -12.71 7.68 10.75
N SER A 116 -13.91 7.11 10.76
CA SER A 116 -14.99 7.65 9.94
C SER A 116 -15.39 8.98 10.58
N SER A 117 -15.03 10.11 9.97
CA SER A 117 -15.60 11.41 10.34
C SER A 117 -17.12 11.26 10.40
N LYS A 118 -17.66 11.45 11.60
CA LYS A 118 -19.09 11.70 11.81
C LYS A 118 -19.45 13.08 11.33
#